data_AF-A0A7W9URN2-F1
#
_entry.id   AF-A0A7W9URN2-F1
#
_cell.length_a   1.000
_cell.length_b   1.000
_cell.length_c   1.000
_cell.angle_alpha   90.00
_cell.angle_beta   90.00
_cell.angle_gamma   90.00
#
_symmetry.space_group_name_H-M   'P 1'
#
loop_
_entity.id
_entity.type
_entity.pdbx_description
1 polymer ?
#
loop_
_entity_poly.entity_id
_entity_poly.type
_entity_poly.pdbx_seq_one_letter_code
_entity_poly.pdbx_strand_id
1 'polypeptide(L)'
;MAHPTDVRGGGAPSLPDAPVLDNAVWAALTGPHTHLAERHGRAARYRADRYAFAALADPADPAAWTDLHTLLGPGARVRVKPVDEVPDGWAVLGGGEGVQLVDTALRAEPDPEAVRLGPDDVPEILGLVARTRPGPFLNRTIEMGTYLGIRHEGRLVAMAGERLRLPGWTEISAVCTDPAHRGRGLATRLVRAVAAGIRDRGDTPFLHAAADNATAIRLYESIGFALRRRNRIAELRSPGTPGAGRTLSVTTRSARRAPTRPAAPAGGR
;
A
#
# COMPACT_ATOMS: atom_id res chain seq x y z
N MET A 1 -45.95 -19.12 -38.41
CA MET A 1 -44.96 -18.02 -38.48
C MET A 1 -44.36 -17.87 -37.09
N ALA A 2 -43.14 -18.38 -36.90
CA ALA A 2 -42.43 -18.32 -35.63
C ALA A 2 -41.58 -17.04 -35.61
N HIS A 3 -41.80 -16.19 -34.61
CA HIS A 3 -40.93 -15.05 -34.36
C HIS A 3 -39.63 -15.56 -33.71
N PRO A 4 -38.44 -15.19 -34.23
CA PRO A 4 -37.19 -15.50 -33.58
C PRO A 4 -37.01 -14.58 -32.37
N THR A 5 -36.84 -15.17 -31.20
CA THR A 5 -36.42 -14.51 -29.97
C THR A 5 -34.99 -14.01 -30.16
N ASP A 6 -34.80 -12.70 -30.18
CA ASP A 6 -33.47 -12.08 -30.21
C ASP A 6 -32.86 -12.19 -28.80
N VAL A 7 -31.95 -13.16 -28.63
CA VAL A 7 -31.11 -13.29 -27.44
C VAL A 7 -29.91 -12.37 -27.63
N ARG A 8 -30.02 -11.12 -27.16
CA ARG A 8 -28.89 -10.19 -27.11
C ARG A 8 -28.75 -9.54 -25.74
N GLY A 9 -27.57 -9.77 -25.15
CA GLY A 9 -26.94 -8.83 -24.23
C GLY A 9 -27.02 -9.18 -22.76
N GLY A 10 -26.32 -10.24 -22.33
CA GLY A 10 -25.84 -10.31 -20.95
C GLY A 10 -24.83 -9.19 -20.71
N GLY A 11 -25.30 -8.01 -20.31
CA GLY A 11 -24.45 -6.92 -19.86
C GLY A 11 -23.66 -7.38 -18.63
N ALA A 12 -22.35 -7.11 -18.61
CA ALA A 12 -21.56 -7.29 -17.40
C ALA A 12 -22.27 -6.55 -16.25
N PRO A 13 -22.40 -7.15 -15.05
CA PRO A 13 -23.05 -6.49 -13.93
C PRO A 13 -22.37 -5.14 -13.69
N SER A 14 -23.17 -4.07 -13.61
CA SER A 14 -22.67 -2.74 -13.29
C SER A 14 -22.01 -2.79 -11.92
N LEU A 15 -20.74 -2.40 -11.85
CA LEU A 15 -20.00 -2.34 -10.60
C LEU A 15 -20.68 -1.38 -9.62
N PRO A 16 -20.68 -1.68 -8.31
CA PRO A 16 -21.22 -0.77 -7.31
C PRO A 16 -20.48 0.57 -7.35
N ASP A 17 -21.23 1.66 -7.39
CA ASP A 17 -20.70 3.00 -7.19
C ASP A 17 -20.27 3.14 -5.72
N ALA A 18 -18.96 3.16 -5.49
CA ALA A 18 -18.36 3.04 -4.17
C ALA A 18 -17.24 4.10 -4.01
N PRO A 19 -17.57 5.40 -3.97
CA PRO A 19 -16.58 6.48 -3.95
C PRO A 19 -15.66 6.42 -2.73
N VAL A 20 -16.11 5.81 -1.62
CA VAL A 20 -15.28 5.56 -0.43
C VAL A 20 -14.03 4.70 -0.74
N LEU A 21 -14.09 3.84 -1.76
CA LEU A 21 -12.97 3.01 -2.20
C LEU A 21 -11.95 3.77 -3.05
N ASP A 22 -12.29 4.98 -3.54
CA ASP A 22 -11.38 5.76 -4.36
C ASP A 22 -10.20 6.31 -3.56
N ASN A 23 -10.44 6.62 -2.28
CA ASN A 23 -9.41 7.00 -1.34
C ASN A 23 -9.40 6.08 -0.11
N ALA A 24 -9.25 4.77 -0.39
CA ALA A 24 -9.47 3.72 0.61
C ALA A 24 -8.57 3.84 1.86
N VAL A 25 -7.32 4.29 1.70
CA VAL A 25 -6.39 4.45 2.83
C VAL A 25 -6.83 5.64 3.71
N TRP A 26 -7.24 6.76 3.11
CA TRP A 26 -7.79 7.90 3.84
C TRP A 26 -9.07 7.51 4.58
N ALA A 27 -10.03 6.93 3.86
CA ALA A 27 -11.32 6.52 4.42
C ALA A 27 -11.18 5.51 5.57
N ALA A 28 -10.18 4.62 5.52
CA ALA A 28 -9.87 3.75 6.65
C ALA A 28 -9.32 4.56 7.84
N LEU A 29 -8.28 5.37 7.62
CA LEU A 29 -7.59 6.16 8.66
C LEU A 29 -8.47 7.25 9.30
N THR A 30 -9.49 7.74 8.60
CA THR A 30 -10.46 8.70 9.13
C THR A 30 -11.78 8.06 9.55
N GLY A 31 -11.89 6.73 9.45
CA GLY A 31 -13.08 5.95 9.76
C GLY A 31 -12.72 4.82 10.74
N PRO A 32 -13.01 3.55 10.42
CA PRO A 32 -12.81 2.43 11.33
C PRO A 32 -11.39 2.29 11.91
N HIS A 33 -10.36 2.72 11.17
CA HIS A 33 -8.95 2.65 11.59
C HIS A 33 -8.47 3.95 12.25
N THR A 34 -9.35 4.85 12.70
CA THR A 34 -8.95 6.08 13.42
C THR A 34 -8.07 5.77 14.63
N HIS A 35 -8.32 4.67 15.34
CA HIS A 35 -7.52 4.21 16.47
C HIS A 35 -6.10 3.72 16.09
N LEU A 36 -5.82 3.52 14.80
CA LEU A 36 -4.51 3.14 14.26
C LEU A 36 -3.79 4.31 13.56
N ALA A 37 -4.44 5.46 13.44
CA ALA A 37 -4.00 6.57 12.61
C ALA A 37 -3.14 7.57 13.39
N GLU A 38 -2.06 8.01 12.77
CA GLU A 38 -1.39 9.27 13.12
C GLU A 38 -1.86 10.33 12.13
N ARG A 39 -2.42 11.45 12.62
CA ARG A 39 -3.13 12.44 11.78
C ARG A 39 -2.64 13.86 12.06
N HIS A 40 -2.58 14.66 11.01
CA HIS A 40 -2.37 16.11 11.07
C HIS A 40 -3.12 16.75 9.91
N GLY A 41 -4.07 17.65 10.20
CA GLY A 41 -4.87 18.33 9.19
C GLY A 41 -5.50 17.37 8.18
N ARG A 42 -5.16 17.56 6.90
CA ARG A 42 -5.62 16.80 5.72
C ARG A 42 -4.74 15.59 5.39
N ALA A 43 -3.85 15.18 6.29
CA ALA A 43 -2.96 14.03 6.12
C ALA A 43 -3.09 13.03 7.28
N ALA A 44 -2.97 11.75 6.93
CA ALA A 44 -3.02 10.64 7.88
C ALA A 44 -2.04 9.54 7.48
N ARG A 45 -1.49 8.80 8.45
CA ARG A 45 -0.66 7.63 8.17
C ARG A 45 -0.86 6.49 9.15
N TYR A 46 -0.60 5.28 8.67
CA TYR A 46 -0.29 4.16 9.54
C TYR A 46 1.16 4.26 10.01
N ARG A 47 1.44 3.72 11.19
CA ARG A 47 2.80 3.53 11.68
C ARG A 47 3.63 2.64 10.74
N ALA A 48 4.95 2.87 10.77
CA ALA A 48 5.91 2.20 9.90
C ALA A 48 6.05 0.69 10.19
N ASP A 49 5.68 0.24 11.39
CA ASP A 49 5.68 -1.16 11.84
C ASP A 49 4.35 -1.91 11.56
N ARG A 50 3.32 -1.22 11.03
CA ARG A 50 2.00 -1.78 10.73
C ARG A 50 1.71 -1.90 9.24
N TYR A 51 1.72 -0.77 8.51
CA TYR A 51 1.45 -0.77 7.07
C TYR A 51 2.34 0.19 6.28
N ALA A 52 2.90 1.23 6.94
CA ALA A 52 3.78 2.22 6.30
C ALA A 52 3.17 2.86 5.03
N PHE A 53 1.88 3.18 5.09
CA PHE A 53 1.16 3.98 4.10
C PHE A 53 0.61 5.24 4.75
N ALA A 54 0.69 6.35 4.01
CA ALA A 54 -0.04 7.57 4.28
C ALA A 54 -1.12 7.80 3.22
N ALA A 55 -2.06 8.68 3.56
CA ALA A 55 -3.09 9.16 2.68
C ALA A 55 -3.35 10.64 2.93
N LEU A 56 -3.82 11.29 1.86
CA LEU A 56 -4.21 12.68 1.82
C LEU A 56 -5.73 12.73 1.68
N ALA A 57 -6.39 13.71 2.28
CA ALA A 57 -7.82 13.94 2.09
C ALA A 57 -8.15 14.11 0.60
N ASP A 58 -7.34 14.93 -0.07
CA ASP A 58 -7.31 15.12 -1.51
C ASP A 58 -5.83 15.20 -1.96
N PRO A 59 -5.33 14.23 -2.76
CA PRO A 59 -3.98 14.30 -3.30
C PRO A 59 -3.71 15.47 -4.26
N ALA A 60 -4.75 16.11 -4.79
CA ALA A 60 -4.61 17.30 -5.64
C ALA A 60 -4.48 18.61 -4.83
N ASP A 61 -4.75 18.59 -3.52
CA ASP A 61 -4.66 19.76 -2.65
C ASP A 61 -3.22 19.94 -2.11
N PRO A 62 -2.51 21.03 -2.46
CA PRO A 62 -1.18 21.31 -1.92
C PRO A 62 -1.14 21.39 -0.38
N ALA A 63 -2.23 21.83 0.26
CA ALA A 63 -2.28 21.91 1.73
C ALA A 63 -2.22 20.52 2.37
N ALA A 64 -2.77 19.49 1.72
CA ALA A 64 -2.67 18.11 2.20
C ALA A 64 -1.21 17.60 2.18
N TRP A 65 -0.44 18.02 1.18
CA TRP A 65 0.99 17.70 1.11
C TRP A 65 1.82 18.44 2.16
N THR A 66 1.49 19.70 2.46
CA THR A 66 2.08 20.45 3.58
C THR A 66 1.80 19.77 4.92
N ASP A 67 0.55 19.35 5.14
CA ASP A 67 0.13 18.63 6.34
C ASP A 67 0.86 17.29 6.46
N LEU A 68 1.05 16.58 5.35
CA LEU A 68 1.80 15.32 5.31
C LEU A 68 3.28 15.53 5.62
N HIS A 69 3.90 16.59 5.11
CA HIS A 69 5.29 16.93 5.46
C HIS A 69 5.44 17.18 6.96
N THR A 70 4.51 17.92 7.55
CA THR A 70 4.49 18.20 8.99
C THR A 70 4.30 16.92 9.80
N LEU A 71 3.43 16.01 9.37
CA LEU A 71 3.18 14.72 10.00
C LEU A 71 4.39 13.76 9.96
N LEU A 72 5.18 13.82 8.88
CA LEU A 72 6.32 12.93 8.66
C LEU A 72 7.64 13.48 9.18
N GLY A 73 7.78 14.81 9.22
CA GLY A 73 9.07 15.46 9.38
C GLY A 73 9.94 15.41 8.11
N PRO A 74 11.13 16.02 8.16
CA PRO A 74 12.00 16.15 6.99
C PRO A 74 12.69 14.82 6.62
N GLY A 75 12.82 14.55 5.32
CA GLY A 75 13.59 13.42 4.78
C GLY A 75 13.01 12.01 5.07
N ALA A 76 11.80 11.93 5.59
CA ALA A 76 11.12 10.68 5.93
C ALA A 76 10.64 9.94 4.67
N ARG A 77 10.64 8.61 4.72
CA ARG A 77 10.10 7.75 3.66
C ARG A 77 8.66 7.36 3.94
N VAL A 78 7.82 7.37 2.92
CA VAL A 78 6.41 7.00 3.03
C VAL A 78 5.88 6.43 1.72
N ARG A 79 4.86 5.57 1.77
CA ARG A 79 4.09 5.18 0.59
C ARG A 79 2.74 5.90 0.59
N VAL A 80 2.33 6.43 -0.55
CA VAL A 80 1.03 7.10 -0.71
C VAL A 80 0.24 6.39 -1.81
N LYS A 81 -1.06 6.18 -1.57
CA LYS A 81 -2.02 5.72 -2.59
C LYS A 81 -3.46 6.17 -2.26
N PRO A 82 -4.27 6.54 -3.27
CA PRO A 82 -3.83 6.84 -4.64
C PRO A 82 -2.95 8.09 -4.69
N VAL A 83 -2.13 8.23 -5.73
CA VAL A 83 -1.35 9.44 -5.99
C VAL A 83 -1.03 9.53 -7.48
N ASP A 84 -1.61 10.52 -8.16
CA ASP A 84 -1.40 10.70 -9.60
C ASP A 84 -0.23 11.65 -9.86
N GLU A 85 -0.19 12.77 -9.14
CA GLU A 85 0.87 13.77 -9.21
C GLU A 85 1.56 13.96 -7.86
N VAL A 86 2.86 14.23 -7.89
CA VAL A 86 3.70 14.44 -6.70
C VAL A 86 4.26 15.86 -6.78
N PRO A 87 4.02 16.72 -5.77
CA PRO A 87 4.52 18.10 -5.80
C PRO A 87 6.04 18.20 -5.78
N ASP A 88 6.53 19.34 -6.25
CA ASP A 88 7.95 19.67 -6.18
C ASP A 88 8.51 19.57 -4.75
N GLY A 89 9.78 19.17 -4.66
CA GLY A 89 10.49 18.97 -3.38
C GLY A 89 10.30 17.59 -2.76
N TRP A 90 9.28 16.82 -3.15
CA TRP A 90 9.16 15.41 -2.80
C TRP A 90 9.96 14.56 -3.78
N ALA A 91 10.83 13.67 -3.27
CA ALA A 91 11.58 12.77 -4.13
C ALA A 91 10.82 11.45 -4.31
N VAL A 92 10.53 11.06 -5.54
CA VAL A 92 9.98 9.74 -5.87
C VAL A 92 11.11 8.72 -5.80
N LEU A 93 11.02 7.78 -4.85
CA LEU A 93 11.99 6.71 -4.65
C LEU A 93 11.64 5.45 -5.44
N GLY A 94 10.36 5.30 -5.76
CA GLY A 94 9.81 4.14 -6.46
C GLY A 94 8.30 4.19 -6.48
N GLY A 95 7.68 3.09 -6.88
CA GLY A 95 6.23 3.00 -6.98
C GLY A 95 5.81 1.88 -7.90
N GLY A 96 4.51 1.87 -8.19
CA GLY A 96 3.93 0.91 -9.11
C GLY A 96 2.46 1.19 -9.31
N GLU A 97 1.82 0.31 -10.08
CA GLU A 97 0.39 0.34 -10.29
C GLU A 97 -0.26 -0.81 -9.54
N GLY A 98 -1.32 -0.52 -8.79
CA GLY A 98 -2.19 -1.50 -8.19
C GLY A 98 -3.53 -1.55 -8.91
N VAL A 99 -4.16 -2.71 -8.93
CA VAL A 99 -5.55 -2.87 -9.31
C VAL A 99 -6.40 -3.03 -8.05
N GLN A 100 -7.59 -2.47 -8.06
CA GLN A 100 -8.60 -2.66 -7.03
C GLN A 100 -9.72 -3.51 -7.60
N LEU A 101 -10.07 -4.60 -6.89
CA LEU A 101 -11.17 -5.48 -7.26
C LEU A 101 -12.20 -5.51 -6.14
N VAL A 102 -13.48 -5.60 -6.50
CA VAL A 102 -14.61 -5.66 -5.57
C VAL A 102 -15.37 -6.96 -5.73
N ASP A 103 -15.90 -7.47 -4.63
CA ASP A 103 -16.77 -8.64 -4.65
C ASP A 103 -18.08 -8.33 -5.38
N THR A 104 -18.41 -9.14 -6.39
CA THR A 104 -19.66 -9.06 -7.15
C THR A 104 -20.44 -10.38 -7.14
N ALA A 105 -19.75 -11.49 -6.93
CA ALA A 105 -20.33 -12.84 -6.98
C ALA A 105 -19.56 -13.86 -6.13
N LEU A 106 -18.72 -13.42 -5.19
CA LEU A 106 -17.92 -14.33 -4.36
C LEU A 106 -18.85 -15.23 -3.55
N ARG A 107 -18.59 -16.54 -3.59
CA ARG A 107 -19.17 -17.46 -2.63
C ARG A 107 -18.34 -17.41 -1.35
N ALA A 108 -18.79 -16.66 -0.37
CA ALA A 108 -18.19 -16.68 0.97
C ALA A 108 -18.59 -17.97 1.70
N GLU A 109 -17.62 -18.66 2.28
CA GLU A 109 -17.84 -19.89 3.04
C GLU A 109 -16.73 -20.05 4.09
N PRO A 110 -17.06 -20.39 5.35
CA PRO A 110 -16.05 -20.76 6.34
C PRO A 110 -15.23 -21.97 5.89
N ASP A 111 -14.00 -22.07 6.36
CA ASP A 111 -13.15 -23.24 6.12
C ASP A 111 -12.83 -23.92 7.46
N PRO A 112 -13.19 -25.21 7.65
CA PRO A 112 -12.98 -25.89 8.92
C PRO A 112 -11.51 -26.19 9.24
N GLU A 113 -10.60 -26.17 8.27
CA GLU A 113 -9.15 -26.33 8.50
C GLU A 113 -8.45 -24.98 8.78
N ALA A 114 -9.13 -23.86 8.51
CA ALA A 114 -8.56 -22.55 8.73
C ALA A 114 -8.57 -22.19 10.21
N VAL A 115 -7.38 -21.92 10.75
CA VAL A 115 -7.19 -21.47 12.13
C VAL A 115 -6.97 -19.96 12.17
N ARG A 116 -7.46 -19.31 13.23
CA ARG A 116 -7.19 -17.89 13.47
C ARG A 116 -5.73 -17.70 13.86
N LEU A 117 -5.05 -16.79 13.20
CA LEU A 117 -3.68 -16.39 13.50
C LEU A 117 -3.67 -15.17 14.41
N GLY A 118 -2.72 -15.12 15.35
CA GLY A 118 -2.54 -14.05 16.31
C GLY A 118 -1.09 -13.58 16.45
N PRO A 119 -0.79 -12.73 17.44
CA PRO A 119 0.55 -12.18 17.66
C PRO A 119 1.64 -13.25 17.82
N ASP A 120 1.32 -14.39 18.42
CA ASP A 120 2.27 -15.49 18.63
C ASP A 120 2.67 -16.19 17.32
N ASP A 121 1.86 -16.08 16.27
CA ASP A 121 2.16 -16.65 14.95
C ASP A 121 3.06 -15.73 14.09
N VAL A 122 3.34 -14.49 14.52
CA VAL A 122 4.09 -13.50 13.73
C VAL A 122 5.44 -14.02 13.21
N PRO A 123 6.28 -14.71 14.00
CA PRO A 123 7.54 -15.27 13.49
C PRO A 123 7.32 -16.22 12.30
N GLU A 124 6.28 -17.05 12.37
CA GLU A 124 5.97 -18.01 11.31
C GLU A 124 5.33 -17.35 10.08
N ILE A 125 4.45 -16.38 10.30
CA ILE A 125 3.88 -15.53 9.24
C ILE A 125 4.99 -14.84 8.46
N LEU A 126 5.94 -14.20 9.16
CA LEU A 126 7.08 -13.53 8.52
C LEU A 126 7.94 -14.52 7.73
N GLY A 127 8.11 -15.75 8.24
CA GLY A 127 8.76 -16.84 7.52
C GLY A 127 8.05 -17.19 6.22
N LEU A 128 6.72 -17.34 6.23
CA LEU A 128 5.93 -17.61 5.01
C LEU A 128 5.96 -16.43 4.03
N VAL A 129 5.82 -15.20 4.53
CA VAL A 129 5.88 -13.96 3.74
C VAL A 129 7.23 -13.82 3.04
N ALA A 130 8.35 -14.13 3.70
CA ALA A 130 9.68 -14.06 3.10
C ALA A 130 9.83 -14.98 1.87
N ARG A 131 9.20 -16.17 1.91
CA ARG A 131 9.23 -17.15 0.81
C ARG A 131 8.24 -16.85 -0.32
N THR A 132 7.17 -16.13 -0.03
CA THR A 132 6.03 -15.96 -0.96
C THR A 132 5.87 -14.54 -1.50
N ARG A 133 6.40 -13.55 -0.79
CA ARG A 133 6.39 -12.11 -1.13
C ARG A 133 5.00 -11.58 -1.56
N PRO A 134 3.93 -11.74 -0.76
CA PRO A 134 2.56 -11.32 -1.12
C PRO A 134 2.32 -9.80 -1.06
N GLY A 135 3.36 -9.00 -0.78
CA GLY A 135 3.27 -7.61 -0.40
C GLY A 135 3.72 -7.38 1.04
N PRO A 136 3.65 -6.13 1.54
CA PRO A 136 4.17 -5.79 2.85
C PRO A 136 3.40 -6.48 3.97
N PHE A 137 4.10 -7.25 4.79
CA PHE A 137 3.68 -7.70 6.11
C PHE A 137 4.80 -7.37 7.08
N LEU A 138 4.46 -6.67 8.16
CA LEU A 138 5.35 -6.11 9.16
C LEU A 138 4.98 -6.68 10.53
N ASN A 139 5.81 -6.42 11.53
CA ASN A 139 5.68 -7.01 12.87
C ASN A 139 4.31 -6.78 13.53
N ARG A 140 3.64 -5.65 13.23
CA ARG A 140 2.32 -5.31 13.78
C ARG A 140 1.19 -5.33 12.76
N THR A 141 1.43 -5.86 11.56
CA THR A 141 0.39 -5.99 10.52
C THR A 141 -0.74 -6.94 10.94
N ILE A 142 -0.41 -7.93 11.79
CA ILE A 142 -1.38 -8.87 12.39
C ILE A 142 -2.48 -8.15 13.18
N GLU A 143 -2.22 -6.94 13.69
CA GLU A 143 -3.18 -6.16 14.47
C GLU A 143 -4.20 -5.39 13.61
N MET A 144 -4.08 -5.44 12.27
CA MET A 144 -4.97 -4.69 11.37
C MET A 144 -6.33 -5.35 11.16
N GLY A 145 -6.50 -6.61 11.55
CA GLY A 145 -7.77 -7.31 11.41
C GLY A 145 -7.62 -8.82 11.61
N THR A 146 -8.57 -9.59 11.10
CA THR A 146 -8.55 -11.05 11.21
C THR A 146 -7.61 -11.67 10.19
N TYR A 147 -6.81 -12.64 10.63
CA TYR A 147 -5.97 -13.48 9.77
C TYR A 147 -6.31 -14.94 10.00
N LEU A 148 -6.38 -15.69 8.90
CA LEU A 148 -6.63 -17.11 8.87
C LEU A 148 -5.45 -17.83 8.22
N GLY A 149 -5.11 -18.99 8.74
CA GLY A 149 -4.02 -19.83 8.25
C GLY A 149 -4.42 -21.28 8.11
N ILE A 150 -3.79 -21.99 7.18
CA ILE A 150 -3.88 -23.45 7.06
C ILE A 150 -2.51 -24.03 7.39
N ARG A 151 -2.51 -25.05 8.26
CA ARG A 151 -1.30 -25.75 8.70
C ARG A 151 -1.20 -27.14 8.07
N HIS A 152 0.01 -27.55 7.71
CA HIS A 152 0.34 -28.92 7.29
C HIS A 152 1.53 -29.40 8.13
N GLU A 153 1.38 -30.55 8.80
CA GLU A 153 2.39 -31.09 9.72
C GLU A 153 2.85 -30.06 10.77
N GLY A 154 1.89 -29.31 11.32
CA GLY A 154 2.13 -28.26 12.31
C GLY A 154 2.67 -26.93 11.75
N ARG A 155 3.07 -26.86 10.47
CA ARG A 155 3.64 -25.66 9.84
C ARG A 155 2.60 -24.87 9.06
N LEU A 156 2.62 -23.55 9.16
CA LEU A 156 1.80 -22.64 8.36
C LEU A 156 2.22 -22.71 6.89
N VAL A 157 1.32 -23.18 6.04
CA VAL A 157 1.56 -23.36 4.60
C VAL A 157 0.75 -22.41 3.72
N ALA A 158 -0.32 -21.81 4.25
CA ALA A 158 -1.07 -20.77 3.56
C ALA A 158 -1.73 -19.82 4.56
N MET A 159 -1.91 -18.57 4.17
CA MET A 159 -2.66 -17.59 4.97
C MET A 159 -3.37 -16.56 4.09
N ALA A 160 -4.40 -15.94 4.64
CA ALA A 160 -5.03 -14.72 4.16
C ALA A 160 -5.54 -13.93 5.35
N GLY A 161 -5.77 -12.64 5.19
CA GLY A 161 -6.39 -11.85 6.25
C GLY A 161 -6.89 -10.51 5.78
N GLU A 162 -7.08 -9.61 6.73
CA GLU A 162 -7.67 -8.30 6.53
C GLU A 162 -6.61 -7.20 6.59
N ARG A 163 -6.87 -6.05 5.94
CA ARG A 163 -5.93 -4.92 5.99
C ARG A 163 -6.57 -3.55 6.15
N LEU A 164 -7.31 -3.06 5.17
CA LEU A 164 -8.05 -1.80 5.31
C LEU A 164 -9.50 -2.11 5.69
N ARG A 165 -10.03 -1.44 6.73
CA ARG A 165 -11.46 -1.38 6.98
C ARG A 165 -11.97 0.05 6.80
N LEU A 166 -13.01 0.18 5.99
CA LEU A 166 -13.71 1.41 5.66
C LEU A 166 -15.18 1.25 6.05
N PRO A 167 -16.00 2.32 6.09
CA PRO A 167 -17.44 2.17 6.29
C PRO A 167 -18.06 1.22 5.25
N GLY A 168 -18.56 0.06 5.70
CA GLY A 168 -19.23 -0.94 4.86
C GLY A 168 -18.29 -1.82 4.00
N TRP A 169 -16.97 -1.69 4.13
CA TRP A 169 -16.00 -2.43 3.31
C TRP A 169 -14.82 -2.94 4.13
N THR A 170 -14.37 -4.16 3.85
CA THR A 170 -13.08 -4.66 4.36
C THR A 170 -12.24 -5.27 3.25
N GLU A 171 -10.95 -4.94 3.27
CA GLU A 171 -9.96 -5.43 2.34
C GLU A 171 -9.45 -6.82 2.73
N ILE A 172 -9.52 -7.76 1.80
CA ILE A 172 -8.78 -9.02 1.85
C ILE A 172 -7.34 -8.78 1.38
N SER A 173 -6.38 -9.29 2.14
CA SER A 173 -4.95 -9.01 2.01
C SER A 173 -4.12 -10.22 2.42
N ALA A 174 -2.81 -10.13 2.17
CA ALA A 174 -1.80 -11.08 2.60
C ALA A 174 -2.07 -12.53 2.20
N VAL A 175 -2.76 -12.72 1.06
CA VAL A 175 -3.06 -14.04 0.50
C VAL A 175 -1.75 -14.64 -0.01
N CYS A 176 -1.27 -15.68 0.65
CA CYS A 176 -0.11 -16.42 0.18
C CYS A 176 -0.19 -17.91 0.49
N THR A 177 0.54 -18.68 -0.30
CA THR A 177 0.67 -20.12 -0.16
C THR A 177 2.12 -20.50 -0.44
N ASP A 178 2.68 -21.30 0.46
CA ASP A 178 4.01 -21.87 0.35
C ASP A 178 4.17 -22.54 -1.02
N PRO A 179 5.28 -22.32 -1.74
CA PRO A 179 5.48 -22.88 -3.08
C PRO A 179 5.23 -24.40 -3.18
N ALA A 180 5.59 -25.18 -2.16
CA ALA A 180 5.42 -26.63 -2.14
C ALA A 180 3.94 -27.08 -1.97
N HIS A 181 3.05 -26.15 -1.64
CA HIS A 181 1.64 -26.40 -1.33
C HIS A 181 0.68 -25.70 -2.31
N ARG A 182 1.21 -25.11 -3.39
CA ARG A 182 0.40 -24.49 -4.45
C ARG A 182 -0.35 -25.54 -5.27
N GLY A 183 -1.34 -25.09 -6.05
CA GLY A 183 -2.17 -25.97 -6.89
C GLY A 183 -3.24 -26.77 -6.13
N ARG A 184 -3.35 -26.58 -4.81
CA ARG A 184 -4.29 -27.30 -3.93
C ARG A 184 -5.54 -26.47 -3.54
N GLY A 185 -5.77 -25.33 -4.19
CA GLY A 185 -6.91 -24.46 -3.92
C GLY A 185 -6.88 -23.66 -2.59
N LEU A 186 -5.77 -23.70 -1.84
CA LEU A 186 -5.68 -23.09 -0.50
C LEU A 186 -5.94 -21.58 -0.49
N ALA A 187 -5.46 -20.84 -1.49
CA ALA A 187 -5.71 -19.41 -1.60
C ALA A 187 -7.21 -19.10 -1.77
N THR A 188 -7.91 -19.84 -2.65
CA THR A 188 -9.37 -19.69 -2.84
C THR A 188 -10.11 -19.97 -1.55
N ARG A 189 -9.81 -21.09 -0.90
CA ARG A 189 -10.41 -21.50 0.37
C ARG A 189 -10.28 -20.40 1.43
N LEU A 190 -9.07 -19.89 1.62
CA LEU A 190 -8.80 -18.82 2.59
C LEU A 190 -9.46 -17.49 2.22
N VAL A 191 -9.49 -17.09 0.95
CA VAL A 191 -10.20 -15.87 0.53
C VAL A 191 -11.69 -15.97 0.84
N ARG A 192 -12.32 -17.12 0.57
CA ARG A 192 -13.74 -17.34 0.88
C ARG A 192 -14.01 -17.35 2.39
N ALA A 193 -13.11 -17.94 3.19
CA ALA A 193 -13.22 -17.96 4.65
C ALA A 193 -13.09 -16.57 5.27
N VAL A 194 -12.13 -15.77 4.79
CA VAL A 194 -12.00 -14.36 5.21
C VAL A 194 -13.25 -13.59 4.79
N ALA A 195 -13.74 -13.78 3.56
CA ALA A 195 -14.98 -13.14 3.09
C ALA A 195 -16.22 -13.51 3.91
N ALA A 196 -16.33 -14.75 4.41
CA ALA A 196 -17.41 -15.15 5.30
C ALA A 196 -17.40 -14.31 6.58
N GLY A 197 -16.23 -14.19 7.22
CA GLY A 197 -16.07 -13.31 8.38
C GLY A 197 -16.31 -11.82 8.08
N ILE A 198 -16.06 -11.37 6.84
CA ILE A 198 -16.38 -10.01 6.37
C ILE A 198 -17.89 -9.80 6.25
N ARG A 199 -18.62 -10.75 5.68
CA ARG A 199 -20.07 -10.66 5.49
C ARG A 199 -20.86 -10.82 6.78
N ASP A 200 -20.42 -11.69 7.68
CA ASP A 200 -21.10 -11.93 8.97
C ASP A 200 -21.23 -10.67 9.83
N ARG A 201 -20.33 -9.70 9.62
CA ARG A 201 -20.34 -8.40 10.31
C ARG A 201 -20.92 -7.26 9.47
N GLY A 202 -21.46 -7.54 8.28
CA GLY A 202 -22.13 -6.58 7.41
C GLY A 202 -21.22 -5.76 6.48
N ASP A 203 -19.95 -6.12 6.34
CA ASP A 203 -19.05 -5.46 5.38
C ASP A 203 -19.05 -6.17 4.02
N THR A 204 -18.69 -5.44 2.96
CA THR A 204 -18.44 -6.00 1.62
C THR A 204 -16.93 -6.23 1.39
N PRO A 205 -16.52 -7.42 0.90
CA PRO A 205 -15.11 -7.66 0.57
C PRO A 205 -14.65 -6.86 -0.65
N PHE A 206 -13.42 -6.36 -0.57
CA PHE A 206 -12.67 -5.88 -1.72
C PHE A 206 -11.19 -6.25 -1.55
N LEU A 207 -10.36 -6.03 -2.56
CA LEU A 207 -8.92 -6.26 -2.45
C LEU A 207 -8.12 -5.38 -3.41
N HIS A 208 -6.83 -5.28 -3.13
CA HIS A 208 -5.85 -4.76 -4.08
C HIS A 208 -4.82 -5.83 -4.44
N ALA A 209 -4.39 -5.84 -5.70
CA ALA A 209 -3.26 -6.61 -6.20
C ALA A 209 -2.29 -5.68 -6.96
N ALA A 210 -1.03 -6.09 -7.10
CA ALA A 210 -0.13 -5.43 -8.04
C ALA A 210 -0.65 -5.65 -9.47
N ALA A 211 -0.62 -4.61 -10.32
CA ALA A 211 -1.21 -4.68 -11.65
C ALA A 211 -0.51 -5.68 -12.59
N ASP A 212 0.76 -6.02 -12.30
CA ASP A 212 1.55 -7.02 -13.00
C ASP A 212 1.32 -8.47 -12.48
N ASN A 213 0.58 -8.65 -11.38
CA ASN A 213 0.28 -9.96 -10.82
C ASN A 213 -0.92 -10.61 -11.50
N ALA A 214 -0.79 -10.90 -12.80
CA ALA A 214 -1.84 -11.48 -13.62
C ALA A 214 -2.38 -12.81 -13.06
N THR A 215 -1.55 -13.59 -12.38
CA THR A 215 -1.96 -14.86 -11.75
C THR A 215 -2.93 -14.63 -10.60
N ALA A 216 -2.65 -13.68 -9.70
CA ALA A 216 -3.57 -13.37 -8.61
C ALA A 216 -4.84 -12.70 -9.13
N ILE A 217 -4.74 -11.80 -10.11
CA ILE A 217 -5.90 -11.14 -10.72
C ILE A 217 -6.85 -12.17 -11.32
N ARG A 218 -6.36 -13.10 -12.16
CA ARG A 218 -7.19 -14.18 -12.73
C ARG A 218 -7.82 -15.07 -11.66
N LEU A 219 -7.09 -15.35 -10.57
CA LEU A 219 -7.64 -16.09 -9.44
C LEU A 219 -8.83 -15.34 -8.84
N TYR A 220 -8.67 -14.06 -8.51
CA TYR A 220 -9.73 -13.26 -7.89
C TYR A 220 -10.95 -13.11 -8.81
N GLU A 221 -10.73 -12.87 -10.11
CA GLU A 221 -11.79 -12.82 -11.10
C GLU A 221 -12.56 -14.16 -11.18
N SER A 222 -11.84 -15.28 -11.20
CA SER A 222 -12.46 -16.61 -11.28
C SER A 222 -13.34 -16.98 -10.08
N ILE A 223 -13.16 -16.29 -8.95
CA ILE A 223 -13.92 -16.54 -7.72
C ILE A 223 -14.95 -15.45 -7.42
N GLY A 224 -15.21 -14.51 -8.34
CA GLY A 224 -16.33 -13.56 -8.24
C GLY A 224 -15.94 -12.13 -7.85
N PHE A 225 -14.66 -11.78 -7.87
CA PHE A 225 -14.24 -10.38 -7.85
C PHE A 225 -14.27 -9.77 -9.25
N ALA A 226 -14.57 -8.49 -9.36
CA ALA A 226 -14.50 -7.75 -10.62
C ALA A 226 -13.54 -6.56 -10.47
N LEU A 227 -12.75 -6.30 -11.52
CA LEU A 227 -11.86 -5.15 -11.58
C LEU A 227 -12.66 -3.85 -11.51
N ARG A 228 -12.38 -3.02 -10.49
CA ARG A 228 -13.01 -1.72 -10.30
C ARG A 228 -12.18 -0.58 -10.86
N ARG A 229 -10.90 -0.50 -10.49
CA ARG A 229 -10.01 0.60 -10.92
C ARG A 229 -8.53 0.27 -10.83
N ARG A 230 -7.70 1.10 -11.44
CA ARG A 230 -6.24 1.11 -11.31
C ARG A 230 -5.80 2.34 -10.53
N ASN A 231 -4.85 2.16 -9.62
CA ASN A 231 -4.35 3.18 -8.71
C ASN A 231 -2.82 3.22 -8.77
N ARG A 232 -2.27 4.41 -8.96
CA ARG A 232 -0.84 4.63 -8.78
C ARG A 232 -0.48 4.64 -7.29
N ILE A 233 0.64 4.01 -6.99
CA ILE A 233 1.28 3.97 -5.68
C ILE A 233 2.66 4.59 -5.85
N ALA A 234 3.04 5.52 -4.99
CA ALA A 234 4.39 6.07 -4.96
C ALA A 234 5.06 5.83 -3.60
N GLU A 235 6.32 5.41 -3.62
CA GLU A 235 7.23 5.54 -2.48
C GLU A 235 7.94 6.88 -2.61
N LEU A 236 7.80 7.70 -1.58
CA LEU A 236 8.26 9.09 -1.58
C LEU A 236 9.22 9.33 -0.42
N ARG A 237 10.10 10.31 -0.60
CA ARG A 237 10.84 10.98 0.48
C ARG A 237 10.32 12.40 0.64
N SER A 238 9.96 12.77 1.87
CA SER A 238 9.53 14.12 2.19
C SER A 238 10.69 15.13 2.01
N PRO A 239 10.38 16.39 1.63
CA PRO A 239 11.37 17.45 1.56
C PRO A 239 12.28 17.50 2.79
N GLY A 240 13.58 17.65 2.58
CA GLY A 240 14.54 17.91 3.66
C GLY A 240 14.37 19.30 4.24
N THR A 241 15.05 19.59 5.35
CA THR A 241 15.12 20.96 5.87
C THR A 241 15.79 21.86 4.83
N PRO A 242 15.18 23.00 4.42
CA PRO A 242 15.86 23.99 3.59
C PRO A 242 17.09 24.51 4.38
N GLY A 243 18.31 24.11 4.02
CA GLY A 243 19.52 24.61 4.70
C GLY A 243 20.78 23.74 4.72
N ALA A 244 20.80 22.53 4.12
CA ALA A 244 22.02 21.70 4.07
C ALA A 244 22.65 21.59 2.67
N GLY A 245 22.31 22.49 1.75
CA GLY A 245 23.02 22.68 0.50
C GLY A 245 24.02 23.82 0.63
N ARG A 246 25.19 23.58 1.24
CA ARG A 246 26.33 24.48 1.03
C ARG A 246 26.74 24.36 -0.44
N THR A 247 26.28 25.30 -1.26
CA THR A 247 26.92 25.60 -2.53
C THR A 247 28.35 26.04 -2.22
N LEU A 248 29.31 25.13 -2.34
CA LEU A 248 30.71 25.51 -2.48
C LEU A 248 30.87 26.11 -3.87
N SER A 249 30.72 27.42 -3.97
CA SER A 249 31.22 28.17 -5.11
C SER A 249 32.75 28.07 -5.09
N VAL A 250 33.30 27.20 -5.94
CA VAL A 250 34.71 27.26 -6.31
C VAL A 250 34.86 28.49 -7.20
N THR A 251 35.23 29.62 -6.59
CA THR A 251 35.72 30.76 -7.35
C THR A 251 37.14 30.46 -7.77
N THR A 252 37.30 30.08 -9.03
CA THR A 252 38.56 30.04 -9.76
C THR A 252 39.20 31.41 -9.73
N ARG A 253 40.27 31.60 -8.94
CA ARG A 253 41.13 32.79 -9.04
C ARG A 253 42.31 32.47 -9.95
N SER A 254 42.12 32.71 -11.25
CA SER A 254 43.21 32.75 -12.24
C SER A 254 43.97 34.08 -12.15
N ALA A 255 45.27 34.00 -12.40
CA ALA A 255 46.33 34.95 -12.08
C ALA A 255 46.34 36.26 -12.89
N ARG A 256 47.00 37.30 -12.35
CA ARG A 256 47.75 38.27 -13.18
C ARG A 256 48.88 38.98 -12.40
N ARG A 257 49.93 39.27 -13.19
CA ARG A 257 51.33 39.66 -12.93
C ARG A 257 51.58 40.98 -12.16
N ALA A 258 52.81 41.07 -11.65
CA ALA A 258 53.51 42.20 -11.02
C ALA A 258 53.72 43.44 -11.92
N PRO A 259 54.22 44.56 -11.35
CA PRO A 259 55.59 44.96 -11.67
C PRO A 259 56.47 45.46 -10.48
N THR A 260 57.73 45.62 -10.83
CA THR A 260 59.03 45.95 -10.19
C THR A 260 59.18 47.16 -9.24
N ARG A 261 60.03 46.93 -8.20
CA ARG A 261 60.97 47.72 -7.33
C ARG A 261 61.23 49.24 -7.58
N PRO A 262 61.71 50.03 -6.57
CA PRO A 262 63.13 49.97 -6.12
C PRO A 262 63.47 50.19 -4.61
N ALA A 263 64.53 49.47 -4.18
CA ALA A 263 65.68 49.73 -3.28
C ALA A 263 65.64 50.56 -1.95
N ALA A 264 66.03 49.85 -0.86
CA ALA A 264 67.09 50.14 0.16
C ALA A 264 66.86 51.20 1.29
N PRO A 265 67.67 51.21 2.38
CA PRO A 265 68.36 50.13 3.15
C PRO A 265 68.22 50.24 4.71
N ALA A 266 68.84 49.29 5.43
CA ALA A 266 69.54 49.41 6.73
C ALA A 266 68.98 48.65 7.96
N GLY A 267 69.87 47.85 8.59
CA GLY A 267 70.02 47.80 10.06
C GLY A 267 69.91 46.44 10.77
N GLY A 268 71.05 45.86 11.18
CA GLY A 268 71.33 45.06 12.41
C GLY A 268 70.56 43.75 12.63
N ARG A 269 71.14 42.64 13.08
CA ARG A 269 72.40 42.29 13.75
C ARG A 269 72.80 40.88 13.34
#